data_AF-A0A538M918-F1
#
_entry.id   AF-A0A538M918-F1
#
_cell.length_a   1.000
_cell.length_b   1.000
_cell.length_c   1.000
_cell.angle_alpha   90.00
_cell.angle_beta   90.00
_cell.angle_gamma   90.00
#
_symmetry.space_group_name_H-M   'P 1'
#
loop_
_entity.id
_entity.type
_entity.pdbx_description
1 polymer ?
#
loop_
_entity_poly.entity_id
_entity_poly.type
_entity_poly.pdbx_seq_one_letter_code
_entity_poly.pdbx_strand_id
1 'polypeptide(L)' 'MPQKVWSAKRERQYEHIKEGLKEHGRSEDLAEEIAARTVNKERARSGES' A
#
# COMPACT_ATOMS: atom_id res chain seq x y z
N MET A 1 -18.09 -11.17 -8.25
CA MET A 1 -16.95 -11.14 -7.30
C MET A 1 -16.45 -9.70 -7.25
N PRO A 2 -16.39 -9.01 -6.11
CA PRO A 2 -15.72 -7.72 -6.05
C PRO A 2 -14.26 -7.94 -6.48
N GLN A 3 -13.84 -7.26 -7.55
CA GLN A 3 -12.47 -7.34 -8.03
C GLN A 3 -11.57 -6.88 -6.89
N LYS A 4 -10.65 -7.74 -6.45
CA LYS A 4 -9.66 -7.35 -5.44
C LYS A 4 -8.90 -6.15 -5.99
N VAL A 5 -9.01 -5.00 -5.31
CA VAL A 5 -8.46 -3.72 -5.80
C VAL A 5 -6.95 -3.83 -6.04
N TRP A 6 -6.28 -4.73 -5.31
CA TRP A 6 -4.86 -4.99 -5.40
C TRP A 6 -4.56 -6.48 -5.61
N SER A 7 -3.47 -6.76 -6.33
CA SER A 7 -2.92 -8.11 -6.40
C SER A 7 -2.31 -8.51 -5.04
N ALA A 8 -2.18 -9.82 -4.78
CA ALA A 8 -1.56 -10.31 -3.54
C ALA A 8 -0.14 -9.76 -3.31
N LYS A 9 0.59 -9.43 -4.39
CA LYS A 9 1.91 -8.76 -4.30
C LYS A 9 1.78 -7.35 -3.72
N ARG A 10 0.80 -6.58 -4.20
CA ARG A 10 0.58 -5.18 -3.80
C ARG A 10 0.01 -5.07 -2.39
N GLU A 11 -0.83 -6.01 -1.98
CA GLU A 11 -1.30 -6.10 -0.58
C GLU A 11 -0.14 -6.32 0.41
N ARG A 12 0.80 -7.22 0.10
CA ARG A 12 1.99 -7.42 0.95
C ARG A 12 2.88 -6.19 1.02
N GLN A 13 3.02 -5.45 -0.08
CA GLN A 13 3.78 -4.20 -0.10
C GLN A 13 3.10 -3.12 0.74
N TYR A 14 1.77 -3.01 0.66
CA TYR A 14 0.99 -2.09 1.47
C TYR A 14 1.21 -2.36 2.96
N GLU A 15 1.01 -3.60 3.40
CA GLU A 15 1.18 -3.98 4.81
C GLU A 15 2.62 -3.73 5.29
N HIS A 16 3.63 -4.10 4.49
CA HIS A 16 5.03 -3.87 4.86
C HIS A 16 5.36 -2.38 5.05
N ILE A 17 4.87 -1.50 4.18
CA ILE A 17 5.09 -0.06 4.30
C ILE A 17 4.32 0.50 5.50
N LYS A 18 3.07 0.09 5.68
CA LYS A 18 2.22 0.53 6.81
C LYS A 18 2.86 0.16 8.15
N GLU A 19 3.28 -1.09 8.30
CA GLU A 19 3.94 -1.57 9.52
C GLU A 19 5.24 -0.81 9.81
N GLY A 20 6.12 -0.65 8.82
CA GLY A 20 7.35 0.13 9.01
C GLY A 20 7.10 1.58 9.42
N LEU A 21 6.07 2.24 8.86
CA LEU A 21 5.71 3.61 9.25
C LEU A 21 5.15 3.67 10.69
N LYS A 22 4.35 2.68 11.10
CA LYS A 22 3.86 2.57 12.48
C LYS A 22 5.01 2.34 13.46
N GLU A 23 5.99 1.49 13.11
CA GLU A 23 7.21 1.27 13.90
C GLU A 23 8.05 2.55 14.05
N HIS A 24 8.07 3.41 13.03
CA HIS A 24 8.70 4.73 13.07
C HIS A 24 7.86 5.82 13.76
N GLY A 25 6.74 5.45 14.41
CA GLY A 25 5.92 6.36 15.21
C GLY A 25 4.93 7.20 14.41
N ARG A 26 4.62 6.84 13.16
CA ARG A 26 3.54 7.49 12.41
C ARG A 26 2.18 6.98 12.90
N SER A 27 1.17 7.85 12.85
CA SER A 27 -0.22 7.43 13.12
C SER A 27 -0.68 6.41 12.08
N GLU A 28 -1.62 5.57 12.47
CA GLU A 28 -2.19 4.54 11.60
C GLU A 28 -2.76 5.14 10.31
N ASP A 29 -3.62 6.15 10.42
CA ASP A 29 -4.21 6.83 9.26
C ASP A 29 -3.15 7.36 8.27
N LEU A 30 -2.07 7.96 8.80
CA LEU A 30 -0.99 8.48 7.96
C LEU A 30 -0.18 7.35 7.32
N ALA A 31 0.05 6.26 8.05
CA ALA A 31 0.75 5.10 7.54
C ALA A 31 -0.04 4.43 6.41
N GLU A 32 -1.36 4.30 6.55
CA GLU A 32 -2.26 3.77 5.53
C GLU A 32 -2.27 4.64 4.27
N GLU A 33 -2.39 5.97 4.43
CA GLU A 33 -2.38 6.92 3.32
C GLU A 33 -1.07 6.84 2.52
N ILE A 34 0.07 6.82 3.22
CA ILE A 34 1.40 6.73 2.58
C ILE A 34 1.58 5.39 1.89
N ALA A 35 1.19 4.28 2.54
CA ALA A 35 1.30 2.94 1.97
C ALA A 35 0.44 2.80 0.70
N ALA A 36 -0.83 3.25 0.75
CA ALA A 36 -1.73 3.21 -0.40
C ALA A 36 -1.21 4.06 -1.56
N ARG A 37 -0.75 5.29 -1.30
CA ARG A 37 -0.17 6.15 -2.35
C ARG A 37 1.08 5.55 -2.98
N THR A 38 1.94 4.93 -2.17
CA THR A 38 3.17 4.30 -2.67
C THR A 38 2.83 3.12 -3.57
N VAL A 39 1.94 2.24 -3.13
CA VAL A 39 1.50 1.07 -3.92
C VAL A 39 0.79 1.50 -5.21
N ASN A 40 -0.13 2.47 -5.15
CA ASN A 40 -0.83 2.96 -6.35
C ASN A 40 0.13 3.61 -7.35
N LYS A 41 1.16 4.34 -6.88
CA LYS A 41 2.21 4.89 -7.74
C LYS A 41 2.99 3.79 -8.46
N GLU A 42 3.36 2.74 -7.74
CA GLU A 42 4.08 1.60 -8.32
C GLU A 42 3.24 0.79 -9.31
N ARG A 43 1.94 0.65 -9.03
CA ARG A 43 0.98 0.04 -9.96
C ARG A 43 0.90 0.81 -11.26
N ALA A 44 0.73 2.13 -11.18
CA ALA A 44 0.70 3.00 -12.36
C ALA A 44 1.99 2.92 -13.19
N ARG A 45 3.15 2.88 -12.53
CA ARG A 45 4.46 2.68 -13.20
C ARG A 45 4.59 1.33 -13.87
N SER A 46 3.98 0.29 -13.30
CA SER A 46 4.05 -1.10 -13.77
C SER A 46 2.95 -1.43 -14.79
N GLY A 47 2.03 -0.50 -15.07
CA GLY A 47 0.86 -0.75 -15.92
C GLY A 47 -0.21 -1.66 -15.29
N GLU A 48 -0.14 -1.88 -13.97
CA GLU A 48 -1.11 -2.68 -13.21
C GLU A 48 -2.38 -1.86 -12.95
N SER A 49 -3.19 -1.67 -14.01
CA SER A 49 -4.43 -0.88 -14.01
C SER A 49 -5.58 -1.65 -13.36
#